data_AF-A0A1J5WFB5-F1
#
_entry.id   AF-A0A1J5WFB5-F1
#
_cell.length_a   1.000
_cell.length_b   1.000
_cell.length_c   1.000
_cell.angle_alpha   90.00
_cell.angle_beta   90.00
_cell.angle_gamma   90.00
#
_symmetry.space_group_name_H-M   'P 1'
#
loop_
_entity.id
_entity.type
_entity.pdbx_description
1 polymer ?
#
loop_
_entity_poly.entity_id
_entity_poly.type
_entity_poly.pdbx_seq_one_letter_code
_entity_poly.pdbx_strand_id
1 'polypeptide(L)'
;NIKRLGKEAVEIGAGYIILEGNAINLLPKLRYRKRLSWLSLSTSTREDIEDLLEMPDRSIFVGNFDRMYLNDEAVNLLPKLFIYKDNMAEWTGPYKSVKCLV
;
A
#
# COMPACT_ATOMS: atom_id res chain seq x y z
N ASN A 1 33.24 14.05 -16.17
CA ASN A 1 32.44 13.07 -15.40
C ASN A 1 32.17 13.69 -14.04
N ILE A 2 31.01 14.25 -13.71
CA ILE A 2 29.62 13.82 -13.88
C ILE A 2 28.79 15.08 -14.21
N LYS A 3 27.82 15.00 -15.13
CA LYS A 3 27.05 16.17 -15.58
C LYS A 3 26.14 16.67 -14.45
N ARG A 4 26.08 17.99 -14.26
CA ARG A 4 25.18 18.70 -13.33
C ARG A 4 23.74 18.24 -13.57
N LEU A 5 23.17 17.48 -12.64
CA LEU A 5 21.73 17.22 -12.59
C LEU A 5 21.03 18.56 -12.29
N GLY A 6 20.07 18.93 -13.13
CA GLY A 6 19.27 20.15 -12.97
C GLY A 6 18.48 20.14 -11.65
N LYS A 7 17.95 21.29 -11.24
CA LYS A 7 17.17 21.50 -10.01
C LYS A 7 15.80 20.78 -10.00
N GLU A 8 15.67 19.64 -10.67
CA GLU A 8 14.53 18.74 -10.48
C GLU A 8 14.77 18.02 -9.16
N ALA A 9 13.84 18.12 -8.22
CA ALA A 9 13.94 17.47 -6.92
C ALA A 9 14.08 15.96 -7.14
N VAL A 10 15.25 15.40 -6.81
CA VAL A 10 15.38 13.95 -6.66
C VAL A 10 14.72 13.61 -5.32
N GLU A 11 13.41 13.41 -5.34
CA GLU A 11 12.66 12.93 -4.19
C GLU A 11 12.98 11.43 -4.03
N ILE A 12 14.02 11.12 -3.24
CA ILE A 12 14.27 9.75 -2.82
C ILE A 12 13.31 9.48 -1.66
N GLY A 13 12.12 8.98 -1.95
CA GLY A 13 11.16 8.50 -0.95
C GLY A 13 11.66 7.25 -0.24
N ALA A 14 12.80 7.31 0.46
CA ALA A 14 13.52 6.17 1.05
C ALA A 14 12.85 5.63 2.34
N GLY A 15 11.57 5.27 2.27
CA GLY A 15 10.86 4.59 3.35
C GLY A 15 9.99 3.47 2.78
N TYR A 16 10.04 2.31 3.40
CA TYR A 16 9.11 1.21 3.15
C TYR A 16 8.37 0.88 4.45
N ILE A 17 7.10 0.49 4.32
CA ILE A 17 6.30 -0.02 5.43
C ILE A 17 5.84 -1.43 5.06
N ILE A 18 6.06 -2.37 5.97
CA ILE A 18 5.58 -3.74 5.86
C ILE A 18 4.70 -3.99 7.07
N LEU A 19 3.43 -4.36 6.84
CA LEU A 19 2.49 -4.77 7.87
C LEU A 19 2.08 -6.21 7.60
N GLU A 20 2.29 -7.07 8.59
CA GLU A 20 2.01 -8.50 8.51
C GLU A 20 0.95 -8.89 9.53
N GLY A 21 0.05 -9.78 9.14
CA GLY A 21 -1.03 -10.28 9.97
C GLY A 21 -1.87 -9.18 10.61
N ASN A 22 -2.13 -9.30 11.91
CA ASN A 22 -2.92 -8.34 12.68
C ASN A 22 -2.36 -6.90 12.70
N ALA A 23 -1.08 -6.68 12.35
CA ALA A 23 -0.49 -5.34 12.28
C ALA A 23 -1.12 -4.49 11.17
N ILE A 24 -1.79 -5.11 10.20
CA ILE A 24 -2.54 -4.42 9.15
C ILE A 24 -3.64 -3.53 9.74
N ASN A 25 -4.20 -3.86 10.92
CA ASN A 25 -5.19 -3.02 11.61
C ASN A 25 -4.64 -1.67 12.08
N LEU A 26 -3.31 -1.45 12.03
CA LEU A 26 -2.71 -0.16 12.26
C LEU A 26 -2.81 0.78 11.05
N LEU A 27 -3.14 0.26 9.86
CA LEU A 27 -3.18 1.01 8.61
C LEU A 27 -4.01 2.31 8.70
N PRO A 28 -5.25 2.34 9.24
CA PRO A 28 -6.01 3.59 9.37
C PRO A 28 -5.39 4.61 10.33
N LYS A 29 -4.49 4.16 11.22
CA LYS A 29 -3.82 4.98 12.24
C LYS A 29 -2.48 5.54 11.75
N LEU A 30 -1.95 5.04 10.63
CA LEU A 30 -0.68 5.51 10.10
C LEU A 30 -0.79 6.94 9.56
N ARG A 31 0.15 7.79 9.97
CA ARG A 31 0.31 9.16 9.49
C ARG A 31 1.77 9.37 9.10
N TYR A 32 2.01 9.54 7.81
CA TYR A 32 3.35 9.79 7.28
C TYR A 32 3.30 10.98 6.32
N ARG A 33 4.32 11.85 6.39
CA ARG A 33 4.33 13.15 5.70
C ARG A 33 5.00 13.12 4.33
N LYS A 34 5.85 12.12 4.08
CA LYS A 34 6.60 11.94 2.83
C LYS A 34 6.04 10.76 2.03
N ARG A 35 6.20 10.79 0.71
CA ARG A 35 5.83 9.66 -0.17
C ARG A 35 6.69 8.44 0.17
N LEU A 36 6.05 7.29 0.38
CA LEU A 36 6.74 6.01 0.60
C LEU A 36 7.20 5.45 -0.74
N SER A 37 8.35 4.76 -0.76
CA SER A 37 8.68 3.92 -1.91
C SER A 37 7.64 2.82 -1.98
N TRP A 38 7.58 1.94 -0.97
CA TRP A 38 6.71 0.76 -0.99
C TRP A 38 5.88 0.62 0.29
N LEU A 39 4.63 0.18 0.13
CA LEU A 39 3.74 -0.28 1.20
C LEU A 39 3.37 -1.75 0.95
N SER A 40 3.67 -2.65 1.87
CA SER A 40 3.33 -4.08 1.74
C SER A 40 2.40 -4.52 2.86
N LEU A 41 1.26 -5.10 2.50
CA LEU A 41 0.31 -5.72 3.43
C LEU A 41 0.22 -7.22 3.12
N SER A 42 0.44 -8.06 4.13
CA SER A 42 0.43 -9.51 3.96
C SER A 42 -0.26 -10.18 5.14
N THR A 43 -1.28 -11.00 4.88
CA THR A 43 -1.83 -11.89 5.91
C THR A 43 -2.37 -13.16 5.27
N SER A 44 -2.13 -14.29 5.92
CA SER A 44 -2.66 -15.59 5.53
C SER A 44 -4.03 -15.89 6.15
N THR A 45 -4.54 -15.02 7.04
CA THR A 45 -5.80 -15.22 7.77
C THR A 45 -6.74 -14.04 7.52
N ARG A 46 -8.03 -14.36 7.41
CA ARG A 46 -9.06 -13.33 7.19
C ARG A 46 -9.39 -12.60 8.50
N GLU A 47 -9.26 -13.29 9.62
CA GLU A 47 -9.49 -12.79 10.98
C GLU A 47 -8.58 -11.59 11.30
N ASP A 48 -7.35 -11.58 10.76
CA ASP A 48 -6.41 -10.48 10.97
C ASP A 48 -6.88 -9.15 10.38
N ILE A 49 -7.84 -9.15 9.45
CA ILE A 49 -8.32 -7.97 8.72
C ILE A 49 -9.84 -7.82 8.78
N GLU A 50 -10.54 -8.61 9.59
CA GLU A 50 -12.00 -8.66 9.66
C GLU A 50 -12.59 -7.27 9.95
N ASP A 51 -12.06 -6.58 10.96
CA ASP A 51 -12.46 -5.20 11.32
C ASP A 51 -12.36 -4.22 10.14
N LEU A 52 -11.33 -4.37 9.30
CA LEU A 52 -11.13 -3.50 8.14
C LEU A 52 -12.05 -3.85 6.98
N LEU A 53 -12.48 -5.11 6.86
CA LEU A 53 -13.41 -5.56 5.82
C LEU A 53 -14.84 -5.08 6.09
N GLU A 54 -15.19 -4.82 7.34
CA GLU A 54 -16.48 -4.21 7.72
C GLU A 54 -16.55 -2.71 7.42
N MET A 55 -15.40 -2.07 7.17
CA MET A 55 -15.38 -0.65 6.85
C MET A 55 -16.09 -0.36 5.51
N PRO A 56 -16.64 0.85 5.33
CA PRO A 56 -17.19 1.27 4.05
C PRO A 56 -16.15 1.19 2.93
N ASP A 57 -16.63 1.00 1.70
CA ASP A 57 -15.75 0.98 0.54
C ASP A 57 -15.00 2.33 0.40
N ARG A 58 -13.73 2.24 0.03
CA ARG A 58 -12.83 3.39 -0.14
C ARG A 58 -12.76 4.33 1.07
N SER A 59 -12.92 3.83 2.30
CA SER A 59 -12.81 4.65 3.51
C SER A 59 -11.43 4.61 4.16
N ILE A 60 -10.57 3.63 3.82
CA ILE A 60 -9.25 3.48 4.44
C ILE A 60 -8.23 4.29 3.65
N PHE A 61 -7.82 5.44 4.21
CA PHE A 61 -6.80 6.27 3.59
C PHE A 61 -5.40 5.69 3.81
N VAL A 62 -4.79 5.17 2.74
CA VAL A 62 -3.48 4.52 2.80
C VAL A 62 -2.31 5.47 2.61
N GLY A 63 -2.54 6.71 2.16
CA GLY A 63 -1.52 7.74 1.93
C GLY A 63 -0.92 7.71 0.52
N ASN A 64 0.34 8.17 0.40
CA ASN A 64 1.02 8.38 -0.87
C ASN A 64 2.23 7.45 -0.99
N PHE A 65 2.30 6.63 -2.04
CA PHE A 65 3.35 5.63 -2.23
C PHE A 65 3.63 5.39 -3.72
N ASP A 66 4.85 4.97 -4.06
CA ASP A 66 5.17 4.57 -5.43
C ASP A 66 4.57 3.22 -5.80
N ARG A 67 4.70 2.23 -4.90
CA ARG A 67 4.10 0.90 -5.09
C ARG A 67 3.44 0.38 -3.82
N MET A 68 2.33 -0.30 -3.98
CA MET A 68 1.71 -1.09 -2.91
C MET A 68 1.63 -2.55 -3.31
N TYR A 69 1.87 -3.44 -2.35
CA TYR A 69 1.76 -4.89 -2.48
C TYR A 69 0.70 -5.39 -1.51
N LEU A 70 -0.29 -6.12 -2.02
CA LEU A 70 -1.27 -6.85 -1.21
C LEU A 70 -1.11 -8.34 -1.47
N ASN A 71 -0.80 -9.11 -0.44
CA ASN A 71 -0.55 -10.54 -0.56
C ASN A 71 -1.61 -11.34 0.22
N ASP A 72 -1.98 -12.49 -0.33
CA ASP A 72 -2.88 -13.47 0.31
C ASP A 72 -4.25 -12.87 0.69
N GLU A 73 -4.71 -13.03 1.93
CA GLU A 73 -6.01 -12.52 2.38
C GLU A 73 -6.06 -10.99 2.40
N ALA A 74 -4.91 -10.30 2.41
CA ALA A 74 -4.85 -8.83 2.35
C ALA A 74 -5.43 -8.27 1.04
N VAL A 75 -5.50 -9.06 -0.03
CA VAL A 75 -6.13 -8.66 -1.31
C VAL A 75 -7.59 -8.29 -1.14
N ASN A 76 -8.28 -8.88 -0.16
CA ASN A 76 -9.68 -8.59 0.14
C ASN A 76 -9.90 -7.15 0.65
N LEU A 77 -8.84 -6.45 1.05
CA LEU A 77 -8.92 -5.04 1.46
C LEU A 77 -9.02 -4.08 0.28
N LEU A 78 -8.71 -4.48 -0.96
CA LEU A 78 -8.76 -3.63 -2.15
C LEU A 78 -9.98 -2.70 -2.25
N PRO A 79 -11.24 -3.19 -2.14
CA PRO A 79 -12.41 -2.31 -2.21
C PRO A 79 -12.50 -1.29 -1.06
N LYS A 80 -11.82 -1.55 0.05
CA LYS A 80 -11.82 -0.72 1.27
C LYS A 80 -10.78 0.39 1.22
N LEU A 81 -9.71 0.21 0.44
CA LEU A 81 -8.62 1.16 0.34
C LEU A 81 -8.98 2.34 -0.57
N PHE A 82 -8.69 3.55 -0.08
CA PHE A 82 -8.68 4.75 -0.91
C PHE A 82 -7.27 4.98 -1.44
N ILE A 83 -7.05 4.68 -2.72
CA ILE A 83 -5.77 4.81 -3.41
C ILE A 83 -5.87 5.98 -4.39
N TYR A 84 -4.91 6.92 -4.34
CA TYR A 84 -4.82 8.00 -5.31
C TYR A 84 -4.31 7.50 -6.67
N LYS A 85 -4.80 8.12 -7.75
CA LYS A 85 -4.46 7.84 -9.16
C LYS A 85 -2.96 7.81 -9.51
N ASP A 86 -2.11 8.44 -8.70
CA ASP A 86 -0.67 8.55 -8.96
C ASP A 86 0.13 7.43 -8.25
N ASN A 87 -0.57 6.45 -7.66
CA ASN A 87 0.01 5.33 -6.94
C ASN A 87 -0.19 4.02 -7.73
N MET A 88 0.84 3.18 -7.76
CA MET A 88 0.73 1.84 -8.38
C MET A 88 0.39 0.80 -7.31
N ALA A 89 -0.53 -0.11 -7.60
CA ALA A 89 -0.85 -1.23 -6.72
C ALA A 89 -0.70 -2.57 -7.47
N GLU A 90 0.05 -3.49 -6.86
CA GLU A 90 0.16 -4.86 -7.32
C GLU A 90 -0.41 -5.76 -6.22
N TRP A 91 -1.07 -6.85 -6.61
CA TRP A 91 -1.53 -7.82 -5.63
C TRP A 91 -1.38 -9.25 -6.11
N THR A 92 -1.04 -10.12 -5.16
CA THR A 92 -0.88 -11.56 -5.38
C THR A 92 -1.84 -12.28 -4.45
N GLY A 93 -2.92 -12.81 -5.04
CA GLY A 93 -3.80 -13.71 -4.32
C GLY A 93 -3.30 -15.16 -4.40
N PRO A 94 -3.85 -16.07 -3.60
CA PRO A 94 -3.45 -17.48 -3.56
C PRO A 94 -3.57 -18.21 -4.91
N TYR A 95 -4.29 -17.65 -5.88
CA TYR A 95 -4.55 -18.26 -7.18
C TYR A 95 -4.16 -17.41 -8.40
N LYS A 96 -3.69 -16.16 -8.25
CA LYS A 96 -3.33 -15.27 -9.38
C LYS A 96 -2.56 -14.03 -8.93
N SER A 97 -1.57 -13.64 -9.71
CA SER A 97 -0.96 -12.30 -9.69
C SER A 97 -1.68 -11.38 -10.68
N VAL A 98 -2.10 -10.21 -10.23
CA VAL A 98 -2.71 -9.18 -11.08
C VAL A 98 -2.00 -7.86 -10.81
N LYS A 99 -1.53 -7.21 -11.88
CA LYS A 99 -1.00 -5.85 -11.83
C LYS A 99 -2.05 -4.89 -12.35
N CYS A 100 -2.40 -3.88 -11.58
CA CYS A 100 -3.30 -2.83 -12.02
C CYS A 100 -2.66 -1.47 -11.75
N LEU A 101 -2.60 -0.63 -12.78
CA LEU A 101 -2.43 0.81 -12.56
C LEU A 101 -3.77 1.31 -12.03
N VAL A 102 -3.78 1.93 -10.84
CA VAL A 102 -4.98 2.46 -10.19
C VAL A 102 -5.29 3.85 -10.69
#